data_AF-L1ILC3-F1
#
_entry.id   AF-L1ILC3-F1
#
_cell.length_a   1.000
_cell.length_b   1.000
_cell.length_c   1.000
_cell.angle_alpha   90.00
_cell.angle_beta   90.00
_cell.angle_gamma   90.00
#
_symmetry.space_group_name_H-M   'P 1'
#
loop_
_entity.id
_entity.type
_entity.pdbx_description
1 polymer ?
#
loop_
_entity_poly.entity_id
_entity_poly.type
_entity_poly.pdbx_seq_one_letter_code
_entity_poly.pdbx_strand_id
1 'polypeptide(L)'
;IELEIQGGPSPRPLLSVPHLLSDESACYYHGYVLAEMAVHQTRNFFLKNFGQIVDNNKIGPMLEEAYWRPGNLEMFLDLVKKLTEEPLTGRPGSTRSRSLWMRSWVRLCAIVLWADRPATAEKERKEYDKAVARPAPGADAGEEEVDLKMRVRFVDGPTVIADTEESKGDFLAACRQFERFLEEKYPLAAGEGEGSSARTFG
;
A
#
# COMPACT_ATOMS: atom_id res chain seq x y z
N ILE A 1 5.51 19.94 -33.00
CA ILE A 1 4.45 19.41 -32.10
C ILE A 1 4.92 19.31 -30.64
N GLU A 2 5.68 18.31 -30.17
CA GLU A 2 6.05 18.24 -28.73
C GLU A 2 6.88 19.45 -28.25
N LEU A 3 7.90 19.86 -29.02
CA LEU A 3 8.68 21.07 -28.72
C LEU A 3 7.84 22.37 -28.75
N GLU A 4 6.83 22.45 -29.62
CA GLU A 4 6.01 23.65 -29.79
C GLU A 4 4.86 23.72 -28.78
N ILE A 5 4.34 22.58 -28.32
CA ILE A 5 3.21 22.48 -27.38
C ILE A 5 3.70 22.34 -25.93
N GLN A 6 4.77 21.58 -25.69
CA GLN A 6 5.25 21.22 -24.35
C GLN A 6 6.51 21.98 -23.91
N GLY A 7 7.16 22.73 -24.82
CA GLY A 7 8.36 23.52 -24.50
C GLY A 7 9.65 22.71 -24.32
N GLY A 8 9.67 21.43 -24.72
CA GLY A 8 10.85 20.57 -24.67
C GLY A 8 10.51 19.08 -24.75
N PRO A 9 11.52 18.20 -24.81
CA PRO A 9 11.31 16.75 -24.78
C PRO A 9 10.72 16.32 -23.44
N SER A 10 9.48 15.82 -23.46
CA SER A 10 8.84 15.19 -22.31
C SER A 10 9.31 13.74 -22.16
N PRO A 11 9.56 13.24 -20.93
CA PRO A 11 9.92 11.83 -20.70
C PRO A 11 8.79 10.85 -21.04
N ARG A 12 7.56 11.33 -21.26
CA ARG A 12 6.44 10.52 -21.76
C ARG A 12 5.69 11.25 -22.87
N PRO A 13 5.38 10.58 -24.00
CA PRO A 13 4.61 11.16 -25.09
C PRO A 13 3.24 11.65 -24.62
N LEU A 14 2.80 12.81 -25.11
CA LEU A 14 1.51 13.42 -24.68
C LEU A 14 0.31 12.47 -24.82
N LEU A 15 0.34 11.64 -25.87
CA LEU A 15 -0.74 10.72 -26.23
C LEU A 15 -0.59 9.34 -25.57
N SER A 16 0.42 9.13 -24.71
CA SER A 16 0.61 7.85 -24.04
C SER A 16 -0.38 7.60 -22.90
N VAL A 17 -1.18 8.61 -22.53
CA VAL A 17 -2.16 8.48 -21.45
C VAL A 17 -3.57 8.68 -22.02
N PRO A 18 -4.44 7.63 -21.95
CA PRO A 18 -5.69 7.60 -22.70
C PRO A 18 -6.71 8.64 -22.23
N HIS A 19 -6.58 9.17 -21.00
CA HIS A 19 -7.52 10.11 -20.40
C HIS A 19 -7.71 11.42 -21.18
N LEU A 20 -6.76 11.80 -22.04
CA LEU A 20 -6.89 12.97 -22.90
C LEU A 20 -7.66 12.67 -24.20
N LEU A 21 -7.78 11.39 -24.55
CA LEU A 21 -8.42 10.90 -25.77
C LEU A 21 -9.83 10.34 -25.50
N SER A 22 -10.15 10.03 -24.24
CA SER A 22 -11.50 9.68 -23.80
C SER A 22 -12.26 10.90 -23.30
N ASP A 23 -13.43 11.17 -23.91
CA ASP A 23 -14.33 12.28 -23.56
C ASP A 23 -14.79 12.24 -22.09
N GLU A 24 -14.70 11.06 -21.45
CA GLU A 24 -15.12 10.81 -20.07
C GLU A 24 -14.06 11.20 -19.02
N SER A 25 -12.86 11.64 -19.41
CA SER A 25 -11.72 11.72 -18.48
C SER A 25 -10.99 13.07 -18.43
N ALA A 26 -11.53 14.11 -19.07
CA ALA A 26 -10.90 15.44 -19.20
C ALA A 26 -10.57 16.13 -17.85
N CYS A 27 -11.15 15.66 -16.74
CA CYS A 27 -10.85 16.14 -15.40
C CYS A 27 -10.33 15.05 -14.45
N TYR A 28 -9.95 13.85 -14.89
CA TYR A 28 -9.66 12.76 -13.94
C TYR A 28 -8.41 13.00 -13.06
N TYR A 29 -7.42 13.73 -13.57
CA TYR A 29 -6.12 13.87 -12.91
C TYR A 29 -6.14 14.60 -11.56
N HIS A 30 -7.06 15.55 -11.38
CA HIS A 30 -7.16 16.24 -10.09
C HIS A 30 -7.58 15.28 -8.97
N GLY A 31 -8.33 14.22 -9.30
CA GLY A 31 -8.71 13.17 -8.36
C GLY A 31 -7.51 12.48 -7.71
N TYR A 32 -6.45 12.18 -8.47
CA TYR A 32 -5.23 11.61 -7.92
C TYR A 32 -4.54 12.55 -6.93
N VAL A 33 -4.45 13.84 -7.25
CA VAL A 33 -3.84 14.84 -6.37
C VAL A 33 -4.64 14.98 -5.08
N LEU A 34 -5.97 15.08 -5.18
CA LEU A 34 -6.86 15.18 -4.03
C LEU A 34 -6.79 13.94 -3.14
N ALA A 35 -6.79 12.74 -3.73
CA ALA A 35 -6.67 11.49 -3.00
C ALA A 35 -5.33 11.44 -2.23
N GLU A 36 -4.24 11.82 -2.88
CA GLU A 36 -2.91 11.77 -2.26
C GLU A 36 -2.76 12.80 -1.12
N MET A 37 -3.35 13.99 -1.29
CA MET A 37 -3.47 14.96 -0.20
C MET A 37 -4.23 14.38 1.01
N ALA A 38 -5.36 13.71 0.75
CA ALA A 38 -6.18 13.12 1.80
C ALA A 38 -5.49 11.95 2.51
N VAL A 39 -4.78 11.09 1.77
CA VAL A 39 -3.97 10.00 2.34
C VAL A 39 -2.92 10.55 3.29
N HIS A 40 -2.18 11.60 2.88
CA HIS A 40 -1.18 12.22 3.73
C HIS A 40 -1.78 12.89 4.97
N GLN A 41 -2.90 13.61 4.83
CA GLN A 41 -3.58 14.24 5.96
C GLN A 41 -4.07 13.18 6.96
N THR A 42 -4.67 12.10 6.47
CA THR A 42 -5.13 10.95 7.27
C THR A 42 -3.98 10.25 7.97
N ARG A 43 -2.88 10.00 7.26
CA ARG A 43 -1.67 9.40 7.83
C ARG A 43 -1.14 10.22 8.99
N ASN A 44 -1.09 11.54 8.84
CA ASN A 44 -0.62 12.44 9.89
C ASN A 44 -1.56 12.45 11.10
N PHE A 45 -2.87 12.44 10.86
CA PHE A 45 -3.88 12.32 11.92
C PHE A 45 -3.64 11.05 12.74
N PHE A 46 -3.47 9.89 12.11
CA PHE A 46 -3.23 8.64 12.84
C PHE A 46 -1.88 8.63 13.56
N LEU A 47 -0.80 9.10 12.93
CA LEU A 47 0.51 9.16 13.58
C LEU A 47 0.53 10.13 14.76
N LYS A 48 -0.20 11.25 14.68
CA LYS A 48 -0.28 12.22 15.78
C LYS A 48 -1.06 11.63 16.98
N ASN A 49 -2.15 10.92 16.72
CA ASN A 49 -3.03 10.41 17.77
C ASN A 49 -2.59 9.06 18.35
N PHE A 50 -1.96 8.21 17.53
CA PHE A 50 -1.65 6.82 17.90
C PHE A 50 -0.17 6.45 17.81
N GLY A 51 0.68 7.31 17.23
CA GLY A 51 2.11 7.06 17.06
C GLY A 51 2.48 6.00 16.01
N GLN A 52 1.55 5.12 15.64
CA GLN A 52 1.71 4.08 14.63
C GLN A 52 0.40 3.75 13.92
N ILE A 53 0.52 3.21 12.71
CA ILE A 53 -0.63 2.86 11.85
C ILE A 53 -0.81 1.36 11.74
N VAL A 54 0.26 0.62 11.42
CA VAL A 54 0.22 -0.84 11.30
C VAL A 54 0.00 -1.45 12.69
N ASP A 55 -0.73 -2.57 12.74
CA ASP A 55 -1.06 -3.33 13.95
C ASP A 55 -1.76 -2.52 15.05
N ASN A 56 -2.63 -1.59 14.62
CA ASN A 56 -3.45 -0.80 15.51
C ASN A 56 -4.94 -1.11 15.30
N ASN A 57 -5.53 -1.85 16.24
CA ASN A 57 -6.93 -2.30 16.19
C ASN A 57 -7.96 -1.17 16.14
N LYS A 58 -7.58 0.08 16.43
CA LYS A 58 -8.47 1.25 16.35
C LYS A 58 -8.60 1.81 14.94
N ILE A 59 -7.61 1.60 14.07
CA ILE A 59 -7.54 2.30 12.78
C ILE A 59 -8.53 1.75 11.77
N GLY A 60 -8.64 0.42 11.67
CA GLY A 60 -9.59 -0.24 10.77
C GLY A 60 -11.03 0.25 10.98
N PRO A 61 -11.58 0.17 12.21
CA PRO A 61 -12.92 0.66 12.51
C PRO A 61 -13.12 2.15 12.21
N MET A 62 -12.10 2.99 12.45
CA MET A 62 -12.18 4.43 12.14
C MET A 62 -12.23 4.70 10.63
N LEU A 63 -11.44 3.97 9.83
CA LEU A 63 -11.46 4.07 8.36
C LEU A 63 -12.77 3.54 7.79
N GLU A 64 -13.27 2.42 8.33
CA GLU A 64 -14.54 1.85 7.93
C GLU A 64 -15.68 2.85 8.14
N GLU A 65 -15.80 3.41 9.34
CA GLU A 65 -16.85 4.35 9.69
C GLU A 65 -16.75 5.67 8.92
N ALA A 66 -15.54 6.18 8.74
CA ALA A 66 -15.35 7.48 8.11
C ALA A 66 -15.30 7.44 6.59
N TYR A 67 -14.81 6.38 5.95
CA TYR A 67 -14.61 6.33 4.48
C TYR A 67 -15.41 5.26 3.77
N TRP A 68 -15.57 4.07 4.35
CA TRP A 68 -16.15 2.95 3.60
C TRP A 68 -17.67 2.87 3.75
N ARG A 69 -18.15 2.95 5.00
CA ARG A 69 -19.58 2.86 5.33
C ARG A 69 -20.42 3.96 4.66
N PRO A 70 -19.98 5.23 4.59
CA PRO A 70 -20.76 6.28 3.93
C PRO A 70 -20.84 6.10 2.41
N GLY A 71 -19.82 5.52 1.77
CA GLY A 71 -19.74 5.42 0.31
C GLY A 71 -19.96 6.78 -0.37
N ASN A 72 -20.94 6.84 -1.28
CA ASN A 72 -21.30 8.06 -2.00
C ASN A 72 -22.37 8.92 -1.30
N LEU A 73 -22.75 8.61 -0.05
CA LEU A 73 -23.75 9.38 0.70
C LEU A 73 -23.20 10.71 1.23
N GLU A 74 -21.87 10.83 1.35
CA GLU A 74 -21.20 12.03 1.83
C GLU A 74 -20.17 12.52 0.79
N MET A 75 -19.92 13.83 0.76
CA MET A 75 -18.96 14.42 -0.16
C MET A 75 -17.53 14.12 0.30
N PHE A 76 -16.62 13.88 -0.65
CA PHE A 76 -15.21 13.57 -0.38
C PHE A 76 -14.54 14.52 0.62
N LEU A 77 -14.73 15.84 0.48
CA LEU A 77 -14.12 16.82 1.40
C LEU A 77 -14.66 16.71 2.82
N ASP A 78 -15.94 16.35 2.96
CA ASP A 78 -16.59 16.16 4.25
C ASP A 78 -16.11 14.87 4.91
N LEU A 79 -15.93 13.79 4.15
CA LEU A 79 -15.33 12.54 4.64
C LEU A 79 -13.94 12.79 5.26
N VAL A 80 -13.07 13.54 4.55
CA VAL A 80 -11.73 13.87 5.06
C VAL A 80 -11.81 14.69 6.34
N LYS A 81 -12.70 15.69 6.37
CA LYS A 81 -12.89 16.54 7.55
C LYS A 81 -13.47 15.77 8.74
N LYS A 82 -14.39 14.84 8.49
CA LYS A 82 -15.02 13.98 9.49
C LYS A 82 -13.98 13.10 10.21
N LEU A 83 -13.06 12.50 9.46
CA LEU A 83 -12.00 11.67 10.05
C LEU A 83 -10.89 12.51 10.71
N THR A 84 -10.42 13.54 10.02
CA THR A 84 -9.18 14.25 10.41
C THR A 84 -9.43 15.49 11.26
N GLU A 85 -10.71 15.84 11.48
CA GLU A 85 -11.21 17.03 12.19
C GLU A 85 -10.81 18.37 11.54
N GLU A 86 -10.09 18.33 10.41
CA GLU A 86 -9.59 19.47 9.67
C GLU A 86 -10.05 19.40 8.20
N PRO A 87 -10.40 20.52 7.55
CA PRO A 87 -10.69 20.53 6.12
C PRO A 87 -9.48 20.07 5.31
N LEU A 88 -9.69 19.50 4.11
CA LEU A 88 -8.60 19.18 3.19
C LEU A 88 -7.89 20.47 2.76
N THR A 89 -6.57 20.57 2.94
CA THR A 89 -5.83 21.78 2.55
C THR A 89 -4.55 21.48 1.76
N GLY A 90 -4.31 22.28 0.71
CA GLY A 90 -3.06 22.27 -0.07
C GLY A 90 -2.06 23.34 0.34
N ARG A 91 -2.40 24.21 1.31
CA ARG A 91 -1.68 25.46 1.58
C ARG A 91 -0.69 25.31 2.74
N PRO A 92 0.59 25.68 2.59
CA PRO A 92 1.50 25.80 3.72
C PRO A 92 1.17 27.07 4.49
N GLY A 93 0.69 26.94 5.73
CA GLY A 93 0.48 28.10 6.60
C GLY A 93 -0.44 27.79 7.77
N SER A 94 0.17 27.66 8.95
CA SER A 94 -0.30 27.12 10.24
C SER A 94 -0.43 25.58 10.29
N THR A 95 -0.32 24.99 11.48
CA THR A 95 -0.23 23.56 11.84
C THR A 95 0.58 22.60 10.93
N ARG A 96 1.69 22.11 11.49
CA ARG A 96 2.71 21.13 11.05
C ARG A 96 2.32 20.01 10.04
N SER A 97 1.02 19.69 9.86
CA SER A 97 0.50 18.74 8.88
C SER A 97 0.50 19.27 7.42
N ARG A 98 0.41 20.60 7.25
CA ARG A 98 0.01 21.29 6.00
C ARG A 98 1.04 21.37 4.86
N SER A 99 2.22 20.77 4.99
CA SER A 99 3.26 20.75 3.94
C SER A 99 3.76 19.35 3.58
N LEU A 100 3.19 18.31 4.19
CA LEU A 100 3.74 16.95 4.11
C LEU A 100 3.49 16.28 2.77
N TRP A 101 2.32 16.46 2.15
CA TRP A 101 2.05 15.91 0.82
C TRP A 101 2.92 16.60 -0.23
N MET A 102 2.99 17.93 -0.27
CA MET A 102 3.82 18.67 -1.24
C MET A 102 5.31 18.33 -1.05
N ARG A 103 5.79 18.21 0.20
CA ARG A 103 7.16 17.77 0.49
C ARG A 103 7.39 16.32 0.11
N SER A 104 6.40 15.45 0.27
CA SER A 104 6.45 14.05 -0.17
C SER A 104 6.52 13.97 -1.69
N TRP A 105 5.69 14.73 -2.40
CA TRP A 105 5.67 14.85 -3.85
C TRP A 105 6.96 15.40 -4.42
N VAL A 106 7.47 16.50 -3.88
CA VAL A 106 8.78 17.05 -4.30
C VAL A 106 9.89 16.03 -4.08
N ARG A 107 9.83 15.24 -2.98
CA ARG A 107 10.76 14.12 -2.75
C ARG A 107 10.60 13.02 -3.79
N LEU A 108 9.37 12.57 -4.06
CA LEU A 108 9.06 11.56 -5.08
C LEU A 108 9.52 12.02 -6.46
N CYS A 109 9.26 13.27 -6.84
CA CYS A 109 9.79 13.85 -8.06
C CYS A 109 11.32 13.84 -8.08
N ALA A 110 12.00 14.19 -6.98
CA ALA A 110 13.46 14.13 -6.90
C ALA A 110 14.01 12.69 -7.01
N ILE A 111 13.31 11.69 -6.45
CA ILE A 111 13.63 10.26 -6.57
C ILE A 111 13.45 9.78 -8.03
N VAL A 112 12.32 10.15 -8.65
CA VAL A 112 11.98 9.80 -10.04
C VAL A 112 12.92 10.50 -11.04
N LEU A 113 13.41 11.69 -10.69
CA LEU A 113 14.42 12.44 -11.46
C LEU A 113 15.85 12.00 -11.14
N TRP A 114 16.05 10.87 -10.46
CA TRP A 114 17.35 10.22 -10.20
C TRP A 114 18.34 11.01 -9.34
N ALA A 115 17.93 12.14 -8.77
CA ALA A 115 18.83 13.03 -8.03
C ALA A 115 19.16 12.53 -6.61
N ASP A 116 18.29 11.70 -6.00
CA ASP A 116 18.38 11.41 -4.55
C ASP A 116 18.07 9.94 -4.16
N ARG A 117 18.08 9.01 -5.13
CA ARG A 117 17.72 7.59 -4.91
C ARG A 117 18.51 6.88 -3.78
N PRO A 118 19.85 6.94 -3.71
CA PRO A 118 20.58 6.16 -2.71
C PRO A 118 20.32 6.62 -1.27
N ALA A 119 20.28 7.94 -1.04
CA ALA A 119 20.01 8.50 0.30
C ALA A 119 18.57 8.21 0.76
N THR A 120 17.60 8.23 -0.17
CA THR A 120 16.20 7.95 0.16
C THR A 120 16.00 6.46 0.49
N ALA A 121 16.57 5.56 -0.31
CA ALA A 121 16.47 4.12 -0.08
C ALA A 121 17.12 3.70 1.25
N GLU A 122 18.26 4.31 1.62
CA GLU A 122 18.91 4.02 2.90
C GLU A 122 18.05 4.46 4.10
N LYS A 123 17.40 5.62 3.97
CA LYS A 123 16.49 6.11 5.01
C LYS A 123 15.26 5.23 5.15
N GLU A 124 14.62 4.86 4.04
CA GLU A 124 13.45 3.98 4.03
C GLU A 124 13.80 2.61 4.61
N ARG A 125 14.96 2.05 4.26
CA ARG A 125 15.46 0.81 4.83
C ARG A 125 15.64 0.92 6.35
N LYS A 126 16.23 2.00 6.85
CA LYS A 126 16.36 2.23 8.31
C LYS A 126 15.00 2.36 9.00
N GLU A 127 14.00 2.96 8.37
CA GLU A 127 12.64 3.05 8.91
C GLU A 127 11.94 1.69 8.91
N TYR A 128 12.11 0.92 7.83
CA TYR A 128 11.62 -0.46 7.71
C TYR A 128 12.25 -1.38 8.75
N ASP A 129 13.58 -1.39 8.87
CA ASP A 129 14.30 -2.24 9.84
C ASP A 129 13.87 -1.91 11.28
N LYS A 130 13.62 -0.63 11.59
CA LYS A 130 13.05 -0.21 12.89
C LYS A 130 11.62 -0.65 13.11
N ALA A 131 10.80 -0.73 12.05
CA ALA A 131 9.43 -1.22 12.13
C ALA A 131 9.41 -2.73 12.35
N VAL A 132 10.24 -3.50 11.62
CA VAL A 132 10.39 -4.96 11.78
C VAL A 132 10.94 -5.33 13.15
N ALA A 133 11.89 -4.56 13.69
CA ALA A 133 12.45 -4.81 15.01
C ALA A 133 11.49 -4.48 16.17
N ARG A 134 10.33 -3.86 15.88
CA ARG A 134 9.32 -3.56 16.91
C ARG A 134 8.44 -4.80 17.11
N PRO A 135 8.26 -5.29 18.35
CA PRO A 135 7.29 -6.34 18.61
C PRO A 135 5.89 -5.84 18.22
N ALA A 136 5.16 -6.64 17.43
CA ALA A 136 3.80 -6.28 17.03
C ALA A 136 2.93 -6.13 18.29
N PRO A 137 2.15 -5.05 18.42
CA PRO A 137 1.18 -4.91 19.51
C PRO A 137 0.18 -6.07 19.46
N GLY A 138 0.21 -6.94 20.47
CA GLY A 138 -0.64 -8.14 20.52
C GLY A 138 -0.01 -9.41 19.92
N ALA A 139 1.23 -9.34 19.43
CA ALA A 139 2.03 -10.55 19.27
C ALA A 139 2.54 -10.96 20.65
N ASP A 140 1.70 -11.64 21.41
CA ASP A 140 2.23 -12.60 22.37
C ASP A 140 3.13 -13.54 21.55
N ALA A 141 4.41 -13.58 21.91
CA ALA A 141 5.47 -14.31 21.22
C ALA A 141 5.32 -15.85 21.36
N GLY A 142 4.09 -16.35 21.23
CA GLY A 142 3.69 -17.73 21.46
C GLY A 142 2.22 -18.03 21.17
N GLU A 143 1.44 -17.16 20.50
CA GLU A 143 0.12 -17.57 19.99
C GLU A 143 0.32 -18.53 18.81
N GLU A 144 0.35 -19.83 19.11
CA GLU A 144 0.32 -20.95 18.14
C GLU A 144 -1.00 -21.02 17.35
N GLU A 145 -1.95 -20.10 17.59
CA GLU A 145 -3.32 -20.15 17.09
C GLU A 145 -3.71 -18.83 16.42
N VAL A 146 -3.63 -18.78 15.09
CA VAL A 146 -4.11 -17.65 14.28
C VAL A 146 -5.53 -17.96 13.81
N ASP A 147 -6.54 -17.52 14.57
CA ASP A 147 -7.95 -17.61 14.16
C ASP A 147 -8.38 -16.34 13.41
N LEU A 148 -8.47 -16.44 12.10
CA LEU A 148 -8.87 -15.36 11.20
C LEU A 148 -10.40 -15.18 11.10
N LYS A 149 -11.20 -16.04 11.77
CA LYS A 149 -12.67 -16.11 11.65
C LYS A 149 -13.17 -16.13 10.20
N MET A 150 -12.36 -16.68 9.31
CA MET A 150 -12.65 -16.81 7.89
C MET A 150 -12.42 -18.25 7.46
N ARG A 151 -13.20 -18.71 6.48
CA ARG A 151 -12.93 -19.96 5.79
C ARG A 151 -11.98 -19.71 4.63
N VAL A 152 -10.80 -20.31 4.65
CA VAL A 152 -9.81 -20.22 3.57
C VAL A 152 -9.76 -21.55 2.82
N ARG A 153 -9.79 -21.47 1.49
CA ARG A 153 -9.64 -22.61 0.58
C ARG A 153 -8.45 -22.37 -0.33
N PHE A 154 -7.49 -23.27 -0.30
CA PHE A 154 -6.39 -23.35 -1.26
C PHE A 154 -6.82 -24.28 -2.39
N VAL A 155 -6.83 -23.79 -3.63
CA VAL A 155 -7.31 -24.52 -4.79
C VAL A 155 -6.29 -24.44 -5.93
N ASP A 156 -6.17 -25.54 -6.68
CA ASP A 156 -5.42 -25.59 -7.94
C ASP A 156 -6.31 -26.22 -9.01
N GLY A 157 -6.81 -25.36 -9.90
CA GLY A 157 -7.85 -25.70 -10.87
C GLY A 157 -9.12 -26.25 -10.16
N PRO A 158 -9.57 -27.47 -10.48
CA PRO A 158 -10.74 -28.09 -9.83
C PRO A 158 -10.42 -28.73 -8.47
N THR A 159 -9.15 -28.83 -8.08
CA THR A 159 -8.72 -29.58 -6.90
C THR A 159 -8.63 -28.65 -5.69
N VAL A 160 -9.29 -29.01 -4.58
CA VAL A 160 -9.08 -28.37 -3.28
C VAL A 160 -7.85 -29.02 -2.64
N ILE A 161 -6.83 -28.21 -2.36
CA ILE A 161 -5.57 -28.63 -1.76
C ILE A 161 -5.68 -28.65 -0.23
N ALA A 162 -6.27 -27.59 0.32
CA ALA A 162 -6.47 -27.43 1.75
C ALA A 162 -7.69 -26.53 2.01
N ASP A 163 -8.48 -26.88 3.01
CA ASP A 163 -9.64 -26.11 3.47
C ASP A 163 -9.58 -25.98 4.99
N THR A 164 -9.72 -24.77 5.50
CA THR A 164 -9.76 -24.54 6.95
C THR A 164 -10.97 -25.21 7.60
N GLU A 165 -12.07 -25.49 6.87
CA GLU A 165 -13.21 -26.27 7.40
C GLU A 165 -12.81 -27.71 7.74
N GLU A 166 -11.97 -28.34 6.92
CA GLU A 166 -11.45 -29.69 7.17
C GLU A 166 -10.45 -29.72 8.32
N SER A 167 -9.78 -28.59 8.55
CA SER A 167 -8.82 -28.38 9.64
C SER A 167 -9.45 -27.79 10.92
N LYS A 168 -10.78 -27.89 11.09
CA LYS A 168 -11.54 -27.36 12.25
C LYS A 168 -11.32 -25.86 12.52
N GLY A 169 -11.04 -25.08 11.49
CA GLY A 169 -10.76 -23.64 11.58
C GLY A 169 -9.29 -23.28 11.75
N ASP A 170 -8.37 -24.26 11.93
CA ASP A 170 -6.94 -23.98 12.07
C ASP A 170 -6.33 -23.56 10.72
N PHE A 171 -6.01 -22.27 10.62
CA PHE A 171 -5.38 -21.66 9.45
C PHE A 171 -3.96 -22.21 9.21
N LEU A 172 -3.17 -22.41 10.28
CA LEU A 172 -1.80 -22.90 10.15
C LEU A 172 -1.77 -24.36 9.71
N ALA A 173 -2.76 -25.17 10.11
CA ALA A 173 -2.92 -26.53 9.58
C ALA A 173 -3.20 -26.55 8.08
N ALA A 174 -4.08 -25.66 7.58
CA ALA A 174 -4.34 -25.54 6.15
C ALA A 174 -3.10 -25.07 5.37
N CYS A 175 -2.32 -24.12 5.92
CA CYS A 175 -1.05 -23.71 5.33
C CYS A 175 -0.05 -24.87 5.23
N ARG A 176 0.11 -25.68 6.28
CA ARG A 176 0.99 -26.87 6.26
C ARG A 176 0.57 -27.90 5.20
N GLN A 177 -0.73 -28.08 4.97
CA GLN A 177 -1.23 -28.95 3.89
C GLN A 177 -0.88 -28.40 2.51
N PHE A 178 -1.02 -27.08 2.32
CA PHE A 178 -0.63 -26.41 1.08
C PHE A 178 0.88 -26.47 0.84
N GLU A 179 1.71 -26.26 1.86
CA GLU A 179 3.17 -26.40 1.78
C GLU A 179 3.58 -27.81 1.33
N ARG A 180 2.99 -28.85 1.92
CA ARG A 180 3.23 -30.25 1.51
C ARG A 180 2.86 -30.48 0.05
N PHE A 181 1.74 -29.94 -0.42
CA PHE A 181 1.35 -30.04 -1.81
C PHE A 181 2.36 -29.38 -2.75
N LEU A 182 2.92 -28.22 -2.36
CA LEU A 182 3.98 -27.56 -3.13
C LEU A 182 5.25 -28.40 -3.18
N GLU A 183 5.65 -29.00 -2.06
CA GLU A 183 6.82 -29.88 -1.99
C GLU A 183 6.65 -31.15 -2.84
N GLU A 184 5.45 -31.74 -2.86
CA GLU A 184 5.14 -32.93 -3.65
C GLU A 184 5.03 -32.63 -5.16
N LYS A 185 4.41 -31.51 -5.52
CA LYS A 185 4.14 -31.14 -6.91
C LYS A 185 5.32 -30.43 -7.58
N TYR A 186 6.07 -29.65 -6.81
CA TYR A 186 7.24 -28.90 -7.25
C TYR A 186 8.41 -29.20 -6.31
N PRO A 187 8.90 -30.46 -6.25
CA PRO A 187 10.06 -30.78 -5.44
C PRO A 187 11.22 -29.90 -5.88
N LEU A 188 11.79 -29.15 -4.92
CA LEU A 188 13.00 -28.40 -5.15
C LEU A 188 14.04 -29.38 -5.68
N ALA A 189 14.46 -29.21 -6.94
CA ALA A 189 15.51 -30.03 -7.52
C ALA A 189 16.74 -29.96 -6.60
N ALA A 190 17.11 -31.09 -5.99
CA ALA A 190 18.33 -31.19 -5.23
C ALA A 190 19.52 -31.07 -6.19
N GLY A 191 20.30 -29.98 -6.06
CA GLY A 191 21.50 -29.65 -6.84
C GLY A 191 21.18 -28.63 -7.94
N GLU A 192 21.68 -27.40 -7.92
CA GLU A 192 23.09 -27.03 -7.75
C GLU A 192 23.27 -25.89 -6.74
N GLY A 193 24.23 -26.06 -5.83
CA GLY A 193 24.77 -24.97 -5.05
C GLY A 193 25.64 -24.04 -5.91
N GLU A 194 25.76 -22.81 -5.41
CA GLU A 194 26.75 -21.79 -5.77
C GLU A 194 26.70 -21.19 -7.18
N GLY A 195 26.14 -19.99 -7.28
CA GLY A 195 26.37 -19.15 -8.46
C GLY A 195 25.38 -18.01 -8.62
N SER A 196 25.67 -16.89 -7.97
CA SER A 196 25.14 -15.57 -8.32
C SER A 196 25.09 -15.35 -9.84
N SER A 197 23.89 -15.22 -10.42
CA SER A 197 23.67 -14.33 -11.57
C SER A 197 22.18 -14.09 -11.79
N ALA A 198 21.84 -12.80 -11.85
CA ALA A 198 20.52 -12.27 -12.10
C ALA A 198 19.86 -12.87 -13.35
N ARG A 199 18.61 -13.32 -13.22
CA ARG A 199 17.72 -13.50 -14.38
C ARG A 199 16.88 -12.24 -14.55
N THR A 200 17.35 -11.36 -15.42
CA THR A 200 16.54 -10.34 -16.09
C THR A 200 15.49 -11.04 -16.96
N PHE A 201 14.21 -10.73 -16.76
CA PHE A 201 13.16 -11.08 -17.71
C PHE A 201 13.26 -10.13 -18.91
N GLY A 202 13.38 -10.72 -20.10
CA GLY A 202 13.19 -10.06 -21.39
C GLY A 202 11.81 -10.37 -21.96
#